data_AF-U4LRH5-F1
#
_entry.id   AF-U4LRH5-F1
#
_cell.length_a   1.000
_cell.length_b   1.000
_cell.length_c   1.000
_cell.angle_alpha   90.00
_cell.angle_beta   90.00
_cell.angle_gamma   90.00
#
_symmetry.space_group_name_H-M   'P 1'
#
loop_
_entity.id
_entity.type
_entity.pdbx_description
1 polymer ?
#
loop_
_entity_poly.entity_id
_entity_poly.type
_entity_poly.pdbx_seq_one_letter_code
_entity_poly.pdbx_strand_id
1 'polypeptide(L)'
;MQLKPVSFLDFAVFLLFLAFYLVRDSRWKQTIGCGLRALPFLFFTLPCGLINERYRTRTEHQLAFTRRSSLFQDVVIRCVRWAFTNVPSDVGKIFFLKGVSLPYLRFRMWRSGYLRPGKGCPKWTEVNKRKRGMRGLWISYDTTSRPDVVVYYVHGGGFAMGSTYFYLEFLMTWLSVLKDLGFRNPAIFALEYTLIPQECHPRQLHETLQGYSYVLSRIQNSGKVVVAGDSAGALLVLSMLLYLGSKLSTEIPVFAALISPWTKLVVDKHRTTDSDYLEPGKLNEYGRIYAGPEDPSNPLLSPGDCKDPDLWTASFPWEGIGFYHGGSEELFGPEIERLSRRLSKVGRVISRVDSNVHAWPVAAMFLEPSARKRRKTLLDMSIDIAAAVNGPI
;
A
#
# COMPACT_ATOMS: atom_id res chain seq x y z
N MET A 1 16.59 9.55 2.27
CA MET A 1 15.95 10.06 3.50
C MET A 1 15.69 8.89 4.43
N GLN A 2 16.12 8.99 5.69
CA GLN A 2 15.86 7.99 6.72
C GLN A 2 15.33 8.69 7.98
N LEU A 3 14.05 8.50 8.29
CA LEU A 3 13.48 9.04 9.53
C LEU A 3 13.81 8.13 10.72
N LYS A 4 13.89 8.73 11.90
CA LYS A 4 14.05 8.01 13.17
C LYS A 4 12.83 7.09 13.41
N PRO A 5 13.00 5.96 14.13
CA PRO A 5 11.90 5.09 14.52
C PRO A 5 10.78 5.85 15.23
N VAL A 6 9.55 5.37 15.09
CA VAL A 6 8.39 5.87 15.85
C VAL A 6 8.65 5.64 17.34
N SER A 7 8.48 6.69 18.14
CA SER A 7 8.57 6.68 19.59
C SER A 7 7.21 7.02 20.22
N PHE A 8 7.10 6.89 21.54
CA PHE A 8 5.89 7.31 22.27
C PHE A 8 5.55 8.80 22.04
N LEU A 9 6.55 9.66 21.86
CA LEU A 9 6.34 11.06 21.53
C LEU A 9 5.67 11.21 20.15
N ASP A 10 6.10 10.44 19.15
CA ASP A 10 5.47 10.46 17.83
C ASP A 10 4.01 10.00 17.92
N PHE A 11 3.74 8.97 18.72
CA PHE A 11 2.37 8.50 18.94
C PHE A 11 1.49 9.58 19.59
N ALA A 12 1.98 10.26 20.62
CA ALA A 12 1.26 11.36 21.26
C ALA A 12 0.97 12.52 20.30
N VAL A 13 1.94 12.90 19.46
CA VAL A 13 1.76 13.96 18.45
C VAL A 13 0.76 13.53 17.37
N PHE A 14 0.82 12.28 16.91
CA PHE A 14 -0.16 11.74 15.98
C PHE A 14 -1.57 11.79 16.56
N LEU A 15 -1.75 11.34 17.80
CA LEU A 15 -3.03 11.39 18.50
C LEU A 15 -3.55 12.82 18.68
N LEU A 16 -2.67 13.81 18.92
CA LEU A 16 -3.08 15.21 19.03
C LEU A 16 -3.68 15.74 17.72
N PHE A 17 -3.00 15.51 16.59
CA PHE A 17 -3.55 15.90 15.28
C PHE A 17 -4.83 15.14 14.93
N LEU A 18 -4.86 13.85 15.23
CA LEU A 18 -6.03 13.02 15.03
C LEU A 18 -7.23 13.52 15.85
N ALA A 19 -7.03 13.80 17.15
CA ALA A 19 -8.07 14.28 18.05
C ALA A 19 -8.68 15.60 17.58
N PHE A 20 -7.85 16.54 17.09
CA PHE A 20 -8.34 17.80 16.53
C PHE A 20 -9.32 17.57 15.37
N TYR A 21 -9.01 16.67 14.44
CA TYR A 21 -9.89 16.38 13.29
C TYR A 21 -11.14 15.57 13.69
N LEU A 22 -11.02 14.63 14.63
CA LEU A 22 -12.16 13.87 15.14
C LEU A 22 -13.21 14.78 15.82
N VAL A 23 -12.76 15.85 16.48
CA VAL A 23 -13.63 16.87 17.06
C VAL A 23 -14.23 17.77 15.99
N ARG A 24 -13.42 18.26 15.05
CA ARG A 24 -13.83 19.22 14.02
C ARG A 24 -14.89 18.67 13.05
N ASP A 25 -14.77 17.41 12.64
CA ASP A 25 -15.69 16.81 11.67
C ASP A 25 -17.04 16.40 12.30
N SER A 26 -17.35 16.85 13.53
CA SER A 26 -18.58 16.55 14.28
C SER A 26 -18.84 15.06 14.53
N ARG A 27 -17.84 14.21 14.30
CA ARG A 27 -17.88 12.75 14.53
C ARG A 27 -17.42 12.35 15.93
N TRP A 28 -17.13 13.31 16.80
CA TRP A 28 -16.66 13.06 18.15
C TRP A 28 -17.54 12.11 18.96
N LYS A 29 -18.87 12.11 18.75
CA LYS A 29 -19.78 11.14 19.40
C LYS A 29 -19.51 9.70 18.95
N GLN A 30 -19.35 9.48 17.65
CA GLN A 30 -18.98 8.18 17.09
C GLN A 30 -17.58 7.76 17.55
N THR A 31 -16.64 8.70 17.58
CA THR A 31 -15.27 8.49 18.06
C THR A 31 -15.25 8.08 19.54
N ILE A 32 -15.97 8.80 20.41
CA ILE A 32 -16.11 8.44 21.83
C ILE A 32 -16.77 7.07 21.95
N GLY A 33 -17.83 6.81 21.19
CA GLY A 33 -18.47 5.49 21.16
C GLY A 33 -17.52 4.37 20.70
N CYS A 34 -16.59 4.64 19.76
CA CYS A 34 -15.54 3.69 19.38
C CYS A 34 -14.51 3.53 20.50
N GLY A 35 -14.08 4.63 21.13
CA GLY A 35 -13.13 4.61 22.24
C GLY A 35 -13.65 3.83 23.44
N LEU A 36 -14.92 4.03 23.82
CA LEU A 36 -15.60 3.28 24.88
C LEU A 36 -15.69 1.78 24.54
N ARG A 37 -16.04 1.44 23.30
CA ARG A 37 -16.04 0.05 22.81
C ARG A 37 -14.64 -0.57 22.78
N ALA A 38 -13.58 0.24 22.70
CA ALA A 38 -12.20 -0.23 22.75
C ALA A 38 -11.75 -0.56 24.18
N LEU A 39 -12.34 0.02 25.23
CA LEU A 39 -11.87 -0.16 26.61
C LEU A 39 -11.82 -1.63 27.05
N PRO A 40 -12.85 -2.48 26.82
CA PRO A 40 -12.78 -3.90 27.19
C PRO A 40 -11.63 -4.62 26.47
N PHE A 41 -11.37 -4.27 25.21
CA PHE A 41 -10.26 -4.81 24.46
C PHE A 41 -8.92 -4.36 25.06
N LEU A 42 -8.72 -3.04 25.24
CA LEU A 42 -7.47 -2.46 25.69
C LEU A 42 -7.07 -2.89 27.12
N PHE A 43 -8.03 -3.00 28.03
CA PHE A 43 -7.75 -3.30 29.43
C PHE A 43 -7.81 -4.79 29.79
N PHE A 44 -8.53 -5.61 29.04
CA PHE A 44 -8.68 -7.04 29.35
C PHE A 44 -8.20 -7.94 28.22
N THR A 45 -8.78 -7.81 27.03
CA THR A 45 -8.53 -8.75 25.92
C THR A 45 -7.07 -8.70 25.45
N LEU A 46 -6.53 -7.49 25.26
CA LEU A 46 -5.17 -7.27 24.79
C LEU A 46 -4.13 -7.75 25.81
N PRO A 47 -4.17 -7.35 27.11
CA PRO A 47 -3.23 -7.88 28.10
C PRO A 47 -3.33 -9.39 28.28
N CYS A 48 -4.55 -9.95 28.37
CA CYS A 48 -4.73 -11.39 28.55
C CYS A 48 -4.25 -12.18 27.34
N GLY A 49 -4.56 -11.72 26.12
CA GLY A 49 -4.09 -12.33 24.88
C GLY A 49 -2.57 -12.29 24.75
N LEU A 50 -1.93 -11.16 25.09
CA LEU A 50 -0.47 -11.05 25.10
C LEU A 50 0.15 -12.01 26.11
N ILE A 51 -0.36 -12.07 27.34
CA ILE A 51 0.15 -12.99 28.37
C ILE A 51 0.01 -14.44 27.89
N ASN A 52 -1.16 -14.80 27.38
CA ASN A 52 -1.44 -16.16 26.97
C ASN A 52 -0.59 -16.56 25.76
N GLU A 53 -0.69 -15.83 24.64
CA GLU A 53 -0.10 -16.23 23.37
C GLU A 53 1.41 -16.00 23.30
N ARG A 54 1.94 -14.96 23.95
CA ARG A 54 3.36 -14.61 23.86
C ARG A 54 4.21 -15.22 24.96
N TYR A 55 3.67 -15.32 26.18
CA TYR A 55 4.45 -15.71 27.36
C TYR A 55 4.07 -17.09 27.92
N ARG A 56 2.81 -17.55 27.78
CA ARG A 56 2.38 -18.87 28.27
C ARG A 56 2.41 -19.96 27.20
N THR A 57 2.05 -19.65 25.96
CA THR A 57 2.06 -20.62 24.86
C THR A 57 3.50 -21.01 24.52
N ARG A 58 3.76 -22.33 24.43
CA ARG A 58 5.06 -22.87 24.02
C ARG A 58 5.45 -22.35 22.65
N THR A 59 6.75 -22.08 22.44
CA THR A 59 7.27 -21.48 21.21
C THR A 59 6.89 -22.25 19.94
N GLU A 60 6.74 -23.57 20.00
CA GLU A 60 6.28 -24.41 18.88
C GLU A 60 4.84 -24.13 18.44
N HIS A 61 3.99 -23.62 19.33
CA HIS A 61 2.59 -23.27 19.09
C HIS A 61 2.35 -21.76 18.97
N GLN A 62 3.40 -20.95 19.08
CA GLN A 62 3.29 -19.51 18.88
C GLN A 62 3.21 -19.17 17.39
N LEU A 63 2.41 -18.16 17.08
CA LEU A 63 2.32 -17.58 15.75
C LEU A 63 3.72 -17.17 15.25
N ALA A 64 4.00 -17.36 13.96
CA ALA A 64 5.31 -17.04 13.40
C ALA A 64 5.64 -15.54 13.54
N PHE A 65 4.63 -14.68 13.35
CA PHE A 65 4.77 -13.25 13.60
C PHE A 65 5.10 -12.96 15.07
N THR A 66 4.35 -13.50 16.04
CA THR A 66 4.57 -13.28 17.48
C THR A 66 5.97 -13.66 17.92
N ARG A 67 6.52 -14.76 17.39
CA ARG A 67 7.90 -15.21 17.69
C ARG A 67 8.97 -14.24 17.24
N ARG A 68 8.73 -13.50 16.15
CA ARG A 68 9.74 -12.66 15.48
C ARG A 68 9.56 -11.18 15.76
N SER A 69 8.34 -10.76 16.09
CA SER A 69 7.98 -9.37 16.34
C SER A 69 8.45 -8.92 17.72
N SER A 70 8.70 -7.62 17.88
CA SER A 70 8.89 -7.01 19.21
C SER A 70 7.54 -6.89 19.94
N LEU A 71 7.56 -6.70 21.26
CA LEU A 71 6.34 -6.46 22.04
C LEU A 71 5.54 -5.27 21.48
N PHE A 72 6.24 -4.19 21.11
CA PHE A 72 5.60 -3.02 20.50
C PHE A 72 4.89 -3.36 19.19
N GLN A 73 5.53 -4.12 18.31
CA GLN A 73 4.95 -4.56 17.04
C GLN A 73 3.71 -5.42 17.25
N ASP A 74 3.77 -6.39 18.17
CA ASP A 74 2.65 -7.27 18.52
C ASP A 74 1.45 -6.48 19.07
N VAL A 75 1.70 -5.58 20.03
CA VAL A 75 0.67 -4.69 20.60
C VAL A 75 0.00 -3.87 19.50
N VAL A 76 0.77 -3.22 18.63
CA VAL A 76 0.20 -2.35 17.59
C VAL A 76 -0.59 -3.16 16.58
N ILE A 77 -0.09 -4.33 16.13
CA ILE A 77 -0.83 -5.18 15.18
C ILE A 77 -2.15 -5.68 15.78
N ARG A 78 -2.18 -6.08 17.06
CA ARG A 78 -3.44 -6.45 17.73
C ARG A 78 -4.43 -5.28 17.80
N CYS A 79 -3.95 -4.08 18.13
CA CYS A 79 -4.78 -2.86 18.11
C CYS A 79 -5.31 -2.56 16.71
N VAL A 80 -4.48 -2.68 15.67
CA VAL A 80 -4.87 -2.45 14.27
C VAL A 80 -5.91 -3.49 13.83
N ARG A 81 -5.71 -4.78 14.13
CA ARG A 81 -6.71 -5.84 13.85
C ARG A 81 -8.05 -5.54 14.51
N TRP A 82 -8.03 -5.15 15.79
CA TRP A 82 -9.25 -4.77 16.50
C TRP A 82 -9.92 -3.56 15.83
N ALA A 83 -9.14 -2.55 15.46
CA ALA A 83 -9.63 -1.34 14.82
C ALA A 83 -10.24 -1.64 13.44
N PHE A 84 -9.59 -2.45 12.59
CA PHE A 84 -10.13 -2.85 11.29
C PHE A 84 -11.48 -3.56 11.40
N THR A 85 -11.69 -4.32 12.47
CA THR A 85 -12.93 -5.06 12.70
C THR A 85 -14.04 -4.17 13.26
N ASN A 86 -13.71 -3.25 14.18
CA ASN A 86 -14.69 -2.56 15.03
C ASN A 86 -14.88 -1.06 14.73
N VAL A 87 -13.91 -0.43 14.06
CA VAL A 87 -13.95 1.00 13.75
C VAL A 87 -14.62 1.19 12.39
N PRO A 88 -15.72 1.96 12.32
CA PRO A 88 -16.35 2.33 11.05
C PRO A 88 -15.37 2.98 10.07
N SER A 89 -15.49 2.67 8.77
CA SER A 89 -14.54 3.13 7.76
C SER A 89 -14.51 4.66 7.62
N ASP A 90 -15.62 5.34 7.88
CA ASP A 90 -15.72 6.80 7.92
C ASP A 90 -14.92 7.42 9.06
N VAL A 91 -14.83 6.76 10.22
CA VAL A 91 -13.90 7.14 11.31
C VAL A 91 -12.46 6.77 10.93
N GLY A 92 -12.25 5.57 10.38
CA GLY A 92 -10.94 5.10 9.92
C GLY A 92 -10.28 6.01 8.89
N LYS A 93 -11.06 6.61 7.97
CA LYS A 93 -10.57 7.58 6.96
C LYS A 93 -9.82 8.76 7.56
N ILE A 94 -10.20 9.21 8.77
CA ILE A 94 -9.62 10.41 9.41
C ILE A 94 -8.12 10.23 9.67
N PHE A 95 -7.70 9.01 10.01
CA PHE A 95 -6.30 8.66 10.25
C PHE A 95 -5.41 8.90 9.01
N PHE A 96 -6.00 8.82 7.82
CA PHE A 96 -5.32 8.94 6.54
C PHE A 96 -5.48 10.33 5.91
N LEU A 97 -6.20 11.27 6.55
CA LEU A 97 -6.41 12.58 5.95
C LEU A 97 -5.10 13.37 5.85
N LYS A 98 -4.97 14.14 4.76
CA LYS A 98 -3.90 15.13 4.58
C LYS A 98 -3.64 15.96 5.84
N GLY A 99 -4.72 16.41 6.49
CA GLY A 99 -4.69 17.24 7.68
C GLY A 99 -4.08 16.58 8.92
N VAL A 100 -4.04 15.24 8.96
CA VAL A 100 -3.43 14.45 10.03
C VAL A 100 -2.05 13.95 9.60
N SER A 101 -1.97 13.31 8.44
CA SER A 101 -0.74 12.64 7.97
C SER A 101 0.38 13.63 7.64
N LEU A 102 0.07 14.78 7.05
CA LEU A 102 1.11 15.73 6.62
C LEU A 102 1.78 16.48 7.78
N PRO A 103 1.04 17.05 8.77
CA PRO A 103 1.66 17.62 9.96
C PRO A 103 2.47 16.58 10.75
N TYR A 104 1.95 15.36 10.87
CA TYR A 104 2.66 14.26 11.52
C TYR A 104 3.99 13.93 10.82
N LEU A 105 3.97 13.79 9.49
CA LEU A 105 5.20 13.58 8.71
C LEU A 105 6.20 14.73 8.91
N ARG A 106 5.75 15.98 8.86
CA ARG A 106 6.60 17.16 9.08
C ARG A 106 7.24 17.14 10.47
N PHE A 107 6.50 16.75 11.50
CA PHE A 107 7.03 16.53 12.84
C PHE A 107 8.12 15.44 12.84
N ARG A 108 7.87 14.29 12.20
CA ARG A 108 8.87 13.21 12.11
C ARG A 108 10.13 13.64 11.35
N MET A 109 9.97 14.41 10.27
CA MET A 109 11.07 15.00 9.51
C MET A 109 11.90 15.92 10.40
N TRP A 110 11.26 16.86 11.10
CA TRP A 110 11.91 17.77 12.06
C TRP A 110 12.69 17.00 13.15
N ARG A 111 12.05 16.03 13.81
CA ARG A 111 12.70 15.21 14.86
C ARG A 111 13.90 14.40 14.35
N SER A 112 13.91 14.12 13.05
CA SER A 112 14.99 13.41 12.36
C SER A 112 16.04 14.34 11.74
N GLY A 113 15.98 15.66 12.00
CA GLY A 113 16.95 16.65 11.54
C GLY A 113 16.65 17.27 10.17
N TYR A 114 15.50 16.95 9.56
CA TYR A 114 15.08 17.52 8.27
C TYR A 114 14.25 18.80 8.50
N LEU A 115 14.94 19.90 8.82
CA LEU A 115 14.33 21.20 9.17
C LEU A 115 13.67 21.93 7.98
N ARG A 116 14.17 21.72 6.75
CA ARG A 116 13.58 22.23 5.50
C ARG A 116 13.80 21.22 4.37
N PRO A 117 12.87 21.03 3.41
CA PRO A 117 13.12 20.27 2.20
C PRO A 117 14.26 20.94 1.39
N GLY A 118 15.49 20.43 1.53
CA GLY A 118 16.70 20.99 0.94
C GLY A 118 17.54 19.93 0.22
N LYS A 119 18.76 20.30 -0.22
CA LYS A 119 19.67 19.40 -0.96
C LYS A 119 19.79 18.05 -0.24
N GLY A 120 19.36 16.98 -0.90
CA GLY A 120 19.39 15.61 -0.37
C GLY A 120 18.06 15.06 0.17
N CYS A 121 16.98 15.86 0.24
CA CYS A 121 15.63 15.40 0.59
C CYS A 121 14.71 15.44 -0.64
N PRO A 122 13.90 14.39 -0.90
CA PRO A 122 12.85 14.45 -1.91
C PRO A 122 11.89 15.62 -1.67
N LYS A 123 11.41 16.23 -2.76
CA LYS A 123 10.32 17.19 -2.75
C LYS A 123 9.07 16.53 -3.31
N TRP A 124 7.90 16.96 -2.88
CA TRP A 124 6.64 16.57 -3.49
C TRP A 124 5.86 17.81 -3.96
N THR A 125 5.12 17.65 -5.04
CA THR A 125 4.20 18.66 -5.58
C THR A 125 2.83 18.05 -5.78
N GLU A 126 1.79 18.81 -5.41
CA GLU A 126 0.41 18.36 -5.61
C GLU A 126 0.03 18.57 -7.07
N VAL A 127 -0.35 17.48 -7.73
CA VAL A 127 -0.88 17.51 -9.08
C VAL A 127 -2.39 17.47 -8.97
N ASN A 128 -3.05 18.54 -9.40
CA ASN A 128 -4.51 18.61 -9.45
C ASN A 128 -4.94 18.99 -10.87
N LYS A 129 -5.37 17.99 -11.65
CA LYS A 129 -5.89 18.18 -13.00
C LYS A 129 -7.41 17.99 -12.98
N ARG A 130 -8.12 18.95 -12.37
CA ARG A 130 -9.60 18.93 -12.24
C ARG A 130 -10.33 18.55 -13.53
N LYS A 131 -9.94 19.14 -14.67
CA LYS A 131 -10.53 18.85 -16.00
C LYS A 131 -10.35 17.40 -16.46
N ARG A 132 -9.34 16.69 -15.95
CA ARG A 132 -9.05 15.29 -16.26
C ARG A 132 -9.36 14.36 -15.09
N GLY A 133 -10.08 14.80 -14.05
CA GLY A 133 -10.45 13.95 -12.92
C GLY A 133 -9.30 13.40 -12.07
N MET A 134 -8.06 13.83 -12.30
CA MET A 134 -6.87 13.20 -11.71
C MET A 134 -6.22 14.07 -10.64
N ARG A 135 -5.92 13.48 -9.48
CA ARG A 135 -5.15 14.08 -8.39
C ARG A 135 -4.04 13.14 -7.95
N GLY A 136 -2.97 13.70 -7.39
CA GLY A 136 -1.88 12.90 -6.85
C GLY A 136 -0.70 13.74 -6.39
N LEU A 137 0.37 13.05 -5.98
CA LEU A 137 1.63 13.66 -5.56
C LEU A 137 2.74 13.25 -6.51
N TRP A 138 3.44 14.23 -7.07
CA TRP A 138 4.68 14.01 -7.81
C TRP A 138 5.87 14.23 -6.89
N ILE A 139 6.66 13.19 -6.65
CA ILE A 139 7.78 13.14 -5.71
C ILE A 139 9.08 12.96 -6.50
N SER A 140 10.00 13.91 -6.38
CA SER A 140 11.32 13.84 -7.06
C SER A 140 12.39 14.65 -6.32
N TYR A 141 13.65 14.43 -6.69
CA TYR A 141 14.76 15.27 -6.23
C TYR A 141 14.93 16.52 -7.09
N ASP A 142 14.74 16.37 -8.40
CA ASP A 142 14.81 17.42 -9.39
C ASP A 142 13.49 17.45 -10.19
N THR A 143 12.94 18.65 -10.36
CA THR A 143 11.72 18.90 -11.15
C THR A 143 12.02 19.59 -12.48
N THR A 144 13.29 19.95 -12.72
CA THR A 144 13.75 20.71 -13.89
C THR A 144 14.16 19.82 -15.05
N SER A 145 14.67 18.61 -14.75
CA SER A 145 15.01 17.60 -15.75
C SER A 145 13.96 16.49 -15.85
N ARG A 146 13.91 15.82 -17.01
CA ARG A 146 13.06 14.65 -17.21
C ARG A 146 13.55 13.49 -16.33
N PRO A 147 12.65 12.71 -15.70
CA PRO A 147 13.05 11.52 -14.95
C PRO A 147 13.64 10.43 -15.86
N ASP A 148 14.58 9.66 -15.33
CA ASP A 148 15.12 8.46 -16.01
C ASP A 148 14.29 7.20 -15.72
N VAL A 149 13.51 7.19 -14.63
CA VAL A 149 12.47 6.22 -14.32
C VAL A 149 11.32 6.91 -13.57
N VAL A 150 10.08 6.49 -13.82
CA VAL A 150 8.93 6.89 -12.98
C VAL A 150 8.24 5.67 -12.41
N VAL A 151 8.11 5.62 -11.08
CA VAL A 151 7.22 4.68 -10.40
C VAL A 151 5.83 5.32 -10.30
N TYR A 152 4.85 4.74 -11.00
CA TYR A 152 3.45 5.07 -10.86
C TYR A 152 2.83 4.25 -9.74
N TYR A 153 2.52 4.88 -8.61
CA TYR A 153 2.03 4.20 -7.40
C TYR A 153 0.54 4.41 -7.15
N VAL A 154 -0.18 3.33 -6.88
CA VAL A 154 -1.59 3.32 -6.48
C VAL A 154 -1.72 2.72 -5.09
N HIS A 155 -2.22 3.50 -4.12
CA HIS A 155 -2.22 3.10 -2.72
C HIS A 155 -3.35 2.10 -2.37
N GLY A 156 -3.12 1.31 -1.33
CA GLY A 156 -4.08 0.40 -0.72
C GLY A 156 -5.11 1.09 0.18
N GLY A 157 -5.66 0.31 1.13
CA GLY A 157 -6.73 0.77 2.04
C GLY A 157 -8.13 0.27 1.66
N GLY A 158 -8.23 -0.85 0.95
CA GLY A 158 -9.51 -1.52 0.67
C GLY A 158 -10.51 -0.65 -0.10
N PHE A 159 -10.04 0.28 -0.94
CA PHE A 159 -10.83 1.33 -1.61
C PHE A 159 -11.53 2.33 -0.68
N ALA A 160 -11.64 2.03 0.61
CA ALA A 160 -12.40 2.78 1.59
C ALA A 160 -11.52 3.71 2.43
N MET A 161 -10.21 3.60 2.38
CA MET A 161 -9.29 4.39 3.19
C MET A 161 -7.94 4.52 2.49
N GLY A 162 -7.01 5.26 3.11
CA GLY A 162 -5.73 5.60 2.51
C GLY A 162 -5.72 6.99 1.87
N SER A 163 -4.50 7.52 1.72
CA SER A 163 -4.24 8.73 0.93
C SER A 163 -2.77 8.75 0.54
N THR A 164 -2.44 9.44 -0.54
CA THR A 164 -1.06 9.70 -0.95
C THR A 164 -0.23 10.35 0.15
N TYR A 165 -0.85 11.14 1.05
CA TYR A 165 -0.19 11.81 2.17
C TYR A 165 0.25 10.86 3.27
N PHE A 166 -0.55 9.83 3.57
CA PHE A 166 -0.17 8.79 4.53
C PHE A 166 1.05 7.98 4.03
N TYR A 167 1.11 7.73 2.73
CA TYR A 167 2.19 6.96 2.09
C TYR A 167 3.48 7.78 1.86
N LEU A 168 3.50 9.09 2.12
CA LEU A 168 4.63 9.94 1.77
C LEU A 168 5.97 9.48 2.38
N GLU A 169 6.00 9.04 3.64
CA GLU A 169 7.25 8.54 4.24
C GLU A 169 7.79 7.32 3.47
N PHE A 170 6.91 6.34 3.22
CA PHE A 170 7.21 5.14 2.44
C PHE A 170 7.74 5.51 1.04
N LEU A 171 7.03 6.38 0.31
CA LEU A 171 7.38 6.76 -1.05
C LEU A 171 8.68 7.58 -1.12
N MET A 172 8.92 8.50 -0.19
CA MET A 172 10.16 9.27 -0.13
C MET A 172 11.36 8.39 0.22
N THR A 173 11.18 7.41 1.12
CA THR A 173 12.21 6.42 1.41
C THR A 173 12.47 5.54 0.20
N TRP A 174 11.43 5.09 -0.52
CA TRP A 174 11.60 4.30 -1.74
C TRP A 174 12.35 5.07 -2.83
N LEU A 175 11.97 6.33 -3.07
CA LEU A 175 12.67 7.20 -4.02
C LEU A 175 14.16 7.36 -3.65
N SER A 176 14.46 7.44 -2.36
CA SER A 176 15.85 7.50 -1.90
C SER A 176 16.60 6.21 -2.20
N VAL A 177 15.97 5.04 -2.05
CA VAL A 177 16.57 3.75 -2.38
C VAL A 177 16.86 3.63 -3.87
N LEU A 178 15.92 4.06 -4.75
CA LEU A 178 16.16 4.09 -6.20
C LEU A 178 17.37 4.96 -6.53
N LYS A 179 17.49 6.14 -5.92
CA LYS A 179 18.64 7.01 -6.11
C LYS A 179 19.95 6.39 -5.62
N ASP A 180 19.92 5.74 -4.46
CA ASP A 180 21.09 5.03 -3.90
C ASP A 180 21.55 3.86 -4.80
N LEU A 181 20.64 3.26 -5.57
CA LEU A 181 20.95 2.20 -6.56
C LEU A 181 21.43 2.73 -7.92
N GLY A 182 21.61 4.04 -8.09
CA GLY A 182 22.23 4.61 -9.28
C GLY A 182 21.28 5.25 -10.30
N PHE A 183 19.96 5.28 -10.04
CA PHE A 183 19.07 6.13 -10.84
C PHE A 183 19.44 7.62 -10.62
N ARG A 184 19.70 8.34 -11.71
CA ARG A 184 20.18 9.73 -11.67
C ARG A 184 19.07 10.69 -11.26
N ASN A 185 17.86 10.50 -11.81
CA ASN A 185 16.70 11.32 -11.50
C ASN A 185 15.40 10.50 -11.45
N PRO A 186 15.27 9.55 -10.49
CA PRO A 186 14.05 8.81 -10.33
C PRO A 186 12.92 9.76 -9.88
N ALA A 187 11.68 9.40 -10.22
CA ALA A 187 10.50 10.07 -9.70
C ALA A 187 9.42 9.05 -9.31
N ILE A 188 8.52 9.45 -8.42
CA ILE A 188 7.33 8.69 -8.07
C ILE A 188 6.10 9.57 -8.27
N PHE A 189 5.11 9.08 -8.99
CA PHE A 189 3.77 9.68 -9.02
C PHE A 189 2.81 8.79 -8.26
N ALA A 190 2.29 9.29 -7.13
CA ALA A 190 1.29 8.57 -6.34
C ALA A 190 -0.11 9.11 -6.65
N LEU A 191 -1.02 8.23 -7.07
CA LEU A 191 -2.40 8.57 -7.39
C LEU A 191 -3.24 8.78 -6.11
N GLU A 192 -3.96 9.89 -6.05
CA GLU A 192 -5.02 10.12 -5.05
C GLU A 192 -6.38 9.85 -5.70
N TYR A 193 -6.81 8.58 -5.67
CA TYR A 193 -8.07 8.16 -6.27
C TYR A 193 -9.27 8.34 -5.33
N THR A 194 -10.46 8.32 -5.90
CA THR A 194 -11.71 8.50 -5.19
C THR A 194 -12.08 7.23 -4.41
N LEU A 195 -12.39 7.37 -3.13
CA LEU A 195 -12.69 6.24 -2.25
C LEU A 195 -14.17 5.85 -2.30
N ILE A 196 -14.49 4.60 -1.95
CA ILE A 196 -15.85 4.18 -1.66
C ILE A 196 -16.30 4.71 -0.28
N PRO A 197 -17.60 4.94 -0.04
CA PRO A 197 -18.74 4.76 -0.96
C PRO A 197 -19.03 6.00 -1.82
N GLN A 198 -18.13 6.99 -1.87
CA GLN A 198 -18.40 8.22 -2.64
C GLN A 198 -18.58 7.93 -4.13
N GLU A 199 -17.72 7.09 -4.69
CA GLU A 199 -17.82 6.58 -6.06
C GLU A 199 -17.40 5.11 -6.06
N CYS A 200 -17.90 4.33 -7.02
CA CYS A 200 -17.58 2.91 -7.19
C CYS A 200 -16.97 2.66 -8.58
N HIS A 201 -16.67 1.40 -8.90
CA HIS A 201 -16.24 0.99 -10.24
C HIS A 201 -17.21 1.52 -11.31
N PRO A 202 -16.71 2.05 -12.45
CA PRO A 202 -15.33 2.06 -12.93
C PRO A 202 -14.51 3.31 -12.54
N ARG A 203 -14.98 4.16 -11.62
CA ARG A 203 -14.35 5.47 -11.34
C ARG A 203 -12.87 5.36 -11.02
N GLN A 204 -12.51 4.50 -10.06
CA GLN A 204 -11.14 4.34 -9.61
C GLN A 204 -10.23 3.79 -10.72
N LEU A 205 -10.73 2.86 -11.53
CA LEU A 205 -9.99 2.33 -12.68
C LEU A 205 -9.73 3.43 -13.72
N HIS A 206 -10.72 4.26 -14.02
CA HIS A 206 -10.55 5.41 -14.92
C HIS A 206 -9.52 6.41 -14.38
N GLU A 207 -9.53 6.71 -13.09
CA GLU A 207 -8.53 7.56 -12.44
C GLU A 207 -7.13 6.93 -12.47
N THR A 208 -7.04 5.60 -12.35
CA THR A 208 -5.79 4.85 -12.51
C THR A 208 -5.24 4.97 -13.93
N LEU A 209 -6.07 4.78 -14.95
CA LEU A 209 -5.67 4.97 -16.36
C LEU A 209 -5.24 6.41 -16.63
N GLN A 210 -5.97 7.41 -16.12
CA GLN A 210 -5.62 8.82 -16.27
C GLN A 210 -4.28 9.17 -15.59
N GLY A 211 -4.03 8.60 -14.41
CA GLY A 211 -2.75 8.72 -13.71
C GLY A 211 -1.59 8.14 -14.51
N TYR A 212 -1.78 6.97 -15.11
CA TYR A 212 -0.80 6.35 -15.98
C TYR A 212 -0.52 7.19 -17.24
N SER A 213 -1.57 7.64 -17.94
CA SER A 213 -1.42 8.55 -19.09
C SER A 213 -0.72 9.86 -18.72
N TYR A 214 -0.96 10.39 -17.51
CA TYR A 214 -0.23 11.55 -17.02
C TYR A 214 1.26 11.24 -16.83
N VAL A 215 1.61 10.12 -16.22
CA VAL A 215 3.01 9.68 -16.08
C VAL A 215 3.68 9.53 -17.44
N LEU A 216 3.03 8.86 -18.39
CA LEU A 216 3.52 8.73 -19.77
C LEU A 216 3.76 10.10 -20.42
N SER A 217 2.86 11.08 -20.21
CA SER A 217 3.07 12.44 -20.73
C SER A 217 4.30 13.16 -20.15
N ARG A 218 4.81 12.72 -18.99
CA ARG A 218 5.98 13.31 -18.33
C ARG A 218 7.30 12.66 -18.74
N ILE A 219 7.32 11.35 -18.97
CA ILE A 219 8.54 10.61 -19.34
C ILE A 219 8.63 10.26 -20.83
N GLN A 220 7.50 10.20 -21.54
CA GLN A 220 7.36 9.87 -22.96
C GLN A 220 7.96 8.51 -23.37
N ASN A 221 8.02 7.56 -22.45
CA ASN A 221 8.54 6.21 -22.69
C ASN A 221 7.96 5.24 -21.65
N SER A 222 7.07 4.34 -22.07
CA SER A 222 6.46 3.33 -21.19
C SER A 222 7.49 2.30 -20.67
N GLY A 223 8.57 2.07 -21.42
CA GLY A 223 9.74 1.27 -21.04
C GLY A 223 10.54 1.84 -19.86
N LYS A 224 10.19 3.04 -19.38
CA LYS A 224 10.76 3.67 -18.19
C LYS A 224 9.71 3.91 -17.10
N VAL A 225 8.52 3.36 -17.26
CA VAL A 225 7.44 3.45 -16.27
C VAL A 225 7.29 2.11 -15.57
N VAL A 226 7.48 2.13 -14.25
CA VAL A 226 7.12 1.02 -13.38
C VAL A 226 5.75 1.30 -12.79
N VAL A 227 4.83 0.35 -12.85
CA VAL A 227 3.54 0.47 -12.14
C VAL A 227 3.62 -0.27 -10.82
N ALA A 228 3.08 0.30 -9.76
CA ALA A 228 3.19 -0.25 -8.43
C ALA A 228 1.96 0.05 -7.60
N GLY A 229 1.69 -0.80 -6.63
CA GLY A 229 0.62 -0.58 -5.68
C GLY A 229 0.64 -1.61 -4.57
N ASP A 230 -0.12 -1.34 -3.52
CA ASP A 230 -0.33 -2.26 -2.42
C ASP A 230 -1.81 -2.63 -2.26
N SER A 231 -2.11 -3.86 -1.85
CA SER A 231 -3.47 -4.27 -1.46
C SER A 231 -4.50 -3.98 -2.58
N ALA A 232 -5.55 -3.22 -2.27
CA ALA A 232 -6.55 -2.70 -3.23
C ALA A 232 -5.96 -1.83 -4.36
N GLY A 233 -4.88 -1.09 -4.10
CA GLY A 233 -4.19 -0.31 -5.13
C GLY A 233 -3.48 -1.21 -6.14
N ALA A 234 -2.92 -2.33 -5.67
CA ALA A 234 -2.35 -3.35 -6.55
C ALA A 234 -3.44 -4.08 -7.37
N LEU A 235 -4.66 -4.23 -6.83
CA LEU A 235 -5.83 -4.68 -7.60
C LEU A 235 -6.08 -3.73 -8.78
N LEU A 236 -6.10 -2.41 -8.53
CA LEU A 236 -6.31 -1.41 -9.57
C LEU A 236 -5.21 -1.45 -10.63
N VAL A 237 -3.95 -1.67 -10.22
CA VAL A 237 -2.83 -1.85 -11.16
C VAL A 237 -3.05 -3.08 -12.05
N LEU A 238 -3.41 -4.23 -11.47
CA LEU A 238 -3.71 -5.44 -12.25
C LEU A 238 -4.89 -5.23 -13.20
N SER A 239 -5.94 -4.56 -12.73
CA SER A 239 -7.14 -4.22 -13.53
C SER A 239 -6.79 -3.26 -14.68
N MET A 240 -5.91 -2.29 -14.43
CA MET A 240 -5.38 -1.38 -15.44
C MET A 240 -4.59 -2.13 -16.50
N LEU A 241 -3.73 -3.08 -16.12
CA LEU A 241 -2.98 -3.91 -17.07
C LEU A 241 -3.92 -4.74 -17.95
N LEU A 242 -4.92 -5.40 -17.36
CA LEU A 242 -5.96 -6.12 -18.12
C LEU A 242 -6.71 -5.21 -19.09
N TYR A 243 -7.06 -4.00 -18.64
CA TYR A 243 -7.69 -3.01 -19.51
C TYR A 243 -6.78 -2.62 -20.68
N LEU A 244 -5.51 -2.30 -20.44
CA LEU A 244 -4.55 -1.94 -21.49
C LEU A 244 -4.36 -3.06 -22.52
N GLY A 245 -4.24 -4.31 -22.07
CA GLY A 245 -4.14 -5.48 -22.95
C GLY A 245 -5.41 -5.71 -23.77
N SER A 246 -6.60 -5.53 -23.17
CA SER A 246 -7.87 -5.61 -23.89
C SER A 246 -8.01 -4.56 -25.01
N LYS A 247 -7.25 -3.45 -24.91
CA LYS A 247 -7.18 -2.40 -25.92
C LYS A 247 -5.98 -2.54 -26.86
N LEU A 248 -5.21 -3.62 -26.73
CA LEU A 248 -3.98 -3.86 -27.49
C LEU A 248 -3.04 -2.65 -27.47
N SER A 249 -2.92 -2.01 -26.29
CA SER A 249 -2.09 -0.83 -26.14
C SER A 249 -0.62 -1.16 -26.36
N THR A 250 0.10 -0.30 -27.09
CA THR A 250 1.56 -0.38 -27.22
C THR A 250 2.30 0.27 -26.06
N GLU A 251 1.59 0.97 -25.18
CA GLU A 251 2.17 1.71 -24.05
C GLU A 251 2.05 0.89 -22.75
N ILE A 252 2.54 -0.35 -22.77
CA ILE A 252 2.60 -1.22 -21.59
C ILE A 252 3.83 -0.83 -20.74
N PRO A 253 3.72 -0.78 -19.40
CA PRO A 253 4.87 -0.44 -18.54
C PRO A 253 5.96 -1.52 -18.59
N VAL A 254 7.20 -1.13 -18.26
CA VAL A 254 8.33 -2.06 -18.25
C VAL A 254 8.21 -3.12 -17.17
N PHE A 255 7.69 -2.76 -15.99
CA PHE A 255 7.63 -3.65 -14.84
C PHE A 255 6.44 -3.32 -13.94
N ALA A 256 5.89 -4.32 -13.25
CA ALA A 256 4.91 -4.11 -12.18
C ALA A 256 5.44 -4.59 -10.83
N ALA A 257 5.45 -3.72 -9.81
CA ALA A 257 5.84 -4.05 -8.44
C ALA A 257 4.62 -4.05 -7.51
N LEU A 258 4.12 -5.24 -7.18
CA LEU A 258 2.86 -5.46 -6.46
C LEU A 258 3.12 -5.90 -5.02
N ILE A 259 2.72 -5.09 -4.06
CA ILE A 259 2.90 -5.36 -2.64
C ILE A 259 1.61 -5.96 -2.11
N SER A 260 1.65 -7.20 -1.62
CA SER A 260 0.50 -7.83 -0.97
C SER A 260 -0.83 -7.65 -1.75
N PRO A 261 -0.89 -7.95 -3.07
CA PRO A 261 -2.04 -7.54 -3.86
C PRO A 261 -3.32 -8.22 -3.43
N TRP A 262 -4.39 -7.44 -3.31
CA TRP A 262 -5.75 -8.00 -3.26
C TRP A 262 -6.09 -8.44 -4.68
N THR A 263 -5.99 -9.74 -4.99
CA THR A 263 -6.07 -10.20 -6.38
C THR A 263 -7.49 -10.39 -6.89
N LYS A 264 -8.46 -10.65 -6.00
CA LYS A 264 -9.88 -10.83 -6.33
C LYS A 264 -10.78 -10.31 -5.21
N LEU A 265 -11.89 -9.67 -5.55
CA LEU A 265 -12.80 -9.03 -4.60
C LEU A 265 -13.50 -10.01 -3.68
N VAL A 266 -13.78 -11.22 -4.15
CA VAL A 266 -14.46 -12.26 -3.36
C VAL A 266 -13.43 -13.02 -2.54
N VAL A 267 -13.43 -12.78 -1.23
CA VAL A 267 -12.54 -13.43 -0.27
C VAL A 267 -13.32 -14.51 0.49
N ASP A 268 -12.74 -15.69 0.63
CA ASP A 268 -13.32 -16.75 1.45
C ASP A 268 -13.44 -16.28 2.91
N LYS A 269 -14.66 -16.27 3.44
CA LYS A 269 -14.98 -15.79 4.79
C LYS A 269 -14.48 -16.72 5.89
N HIS A 270 -14.27 -18.00 5.58
CA HIS A 270 -13.78 -18.99 6.55
C HIS A 270 -12.26 -18.97 6.66
N ARG A 271 -11.60 -18.20 5.81
CA ARG A 271 -10.15 -18.09 5.82
C ARG A 271 -9.72 -17.10 6.88
N THR A 272 -9.14 -17.62 7.95
CA THR A 272 -8.47 -16.80 8.96
C THR A 272 -6.96 -16.97 8.84
N THR A 273 -6.26 -15.89 9.13
CA THR A 273 -4.83 -15.95 9.45
C THR A 273 -4.68 -15.31 10.82
N ASP A 274 -4.13 -16.06 11.77
CA ASP A 274 -3.99 -15.59 13.14
C ASP A 274 -2.96 -14.46 13.28
N SER A 275 -2.16 -14.20 12.24
CA SER A 275 -1.08 -13.19 12.20
C SER A 275 -1.47 -11.89 11.47
N ASP A 276 -2.34 -11.93 10.46
CA ASP A 276 -2.70 -10.75 9.66
C ASP A 276 -3.79 -9.88 10.32
N TYR A 277 -3.85 -8.60 10.00
CA TYR A 277 -4.86 -7.66 10.54
C TYR A 277 -6.09 -7.49 9.63
N LEU A 278 -6.09 -8.13 8.47
CA LEU A 278 -7.22 -8.13 7.54
C LEU A 278 -8.38 -9.02 8.03
N GLU A 279 -9.61 -8.55 7.83
CA GLU A 279 -10.83 -9.27 8.18
C GLU A 279 -11.64 -9.58 6.90
N PRO A 280 -11.85 -10.87 6.55
CA PRO A 280 -12.52 -11.26 5.31
C PRO A 280 -13.93 -10.70 5.12
N GLY A 281 -14.72 -10.55 6.18
CA GLY A 281 -16.05 -9.97 6.15
C GLY A 281 -16.03 -8.52 5.64
N LYS A 282 -15.15 -7.70 6.20
CA LYS A 282 -14.94 -6.30 5.83
C LYS A 282 -14.36 -6.15 4.42
N LEU A 283 -13.45 -7.02 4.03
CA LEU A 283 -12.95 -7.03 2.65
C LEU A 283 -14.07 -7.33 1.65
N ASN A 284 -14.93 -8.31 1.93
CA ASN A 284 -16.09 -8.59 1.09
C ASN A 284 -17.10 -7.42 1.06
N GLU A 285 -17.30 -6.72 2.19
CA GLU A 285 -18.11 -5.50 2.25
C GLU A 285 -17.55 -4.42 1.31
N TYR A 286 -16.25 -4.11 1.43
CA TYR A 286 -15.58 -3.14 0.57
C TYR A 286 -15.59 -3.55 -0.90
N GLY A 287 -15.35 -4.84 -1.19
CA GLY A 287 -15.33 -5.36 -2.55
C GLY A 287 -16.69 -5.23 -3.24
N ARG A 288 -17.79 -5.46 -2.52
CA ARG A 288 -19.15 -5.27 -3.04
C ARG A 288 -19.47 -3.80 -3.30
N ILE A 289 -19.13 -2.90 -2.37
CA ILE A 289 -19.37 -1.46 -2.55
C ILE A 289 -18.52 -0.94 -3.73
N TYR A 290 -17.27 -1.40 -3.85
CA TYR A 290 -16.41 -1.08 -4.98
C TYR A 290 -16.95 -1.61 -6.30
N ALA A 291 -17.42 -2.86 -6.37
CA ALA A 291 -18.00 -3.42 -7.57
C ALA A 291 -19.28 -2.69 -8.02
N GLY A 292 -20.01 -2.08 -7.08
CA GLY A 292 -21.24 -1.37 -7.38
C GLY A 292 -22.27 -2.33 -7.98
N PRO A 293 -22.84 -2.04 -9.16
CA PRO A 293 -23.81 -2.92 -9.82
C PRO A 293 -23.15 -4.09 -10.58
N GLU A 294 -21.83 -4.10 -10.75
CA GLU A 294 -21.15 -5.14 -11.52
C GLU A 294 -20.95 -6.44 -10.72
N ASP A 295 -20.77 -7.54 -11.44
CA ASP A 295 -20.39 -8.82 -10.85
C ASP A 295 -18.97 -8.72 -10.26
N PRO A 296 -18.78 -8.93 -8.94
CA PRO A 296 -17.47 -8.86 -8.32
C PRO A 296 -16.50 -9.96 -8.81
N SER A 297 -17.00 -10.99 -9.52
CA SER A 297 -16.18 -12.02 -10.15
C SER A 297 -15.71 -11.66 -11.57
N ASN A 298 -16.18 -10.54 -12.13
CA ASN A 298 -15.70 -10.03 -13.42
C ASN A 298 -14.16 -9.94 -13.42
N PRO A 299 -13.44 -10.52 -14.39
CA PRO A 299 -11.98 -10.48 -14.46
C PRO A 299 -11.36 -9.08 -14.42
N LEU A 300 -12.05 -8.03 -14.86
CA LEU A 300 -11.56 -6.65 -14.72
C LEU A 300 -11.66 -6.09 -13.29
N LEU A 301 -12.56 -6.62 -12.47
CA LEU A 301 -12.71 -6.27 -11.05
C LEU A 301 -11.94 -7.24 -10.14
N SER A 302 -11.79 -8.49 -10.56
CA SER A 302 -11.05 -9.54 -9.89
C SER A 302 -10.00 -10.15 -10.84
N PRO A 303 -8.88 -9.44 -11.12
CA PRO A 303 -7.85 -9.91 -12.04
C PRO A 303 -7.30 -11.31 -11.70
N GLY A 304 -7.27 -11.67 -10.41
CA GLY A 304 -6.91 -13.00 -9.93
C GLY A 304 -7.75 -14.15 -10.51
N ASP A 305 -8.95 -13.86 -11.00
CA ASP A 305 -9.86 -14.83 -11.63
C ASP A 305 -9.77 -14.82 -13.17
N CYS A 306 -9.00 -13.90 -13.77
CA CYS A 306 -8.74 -13.90 -15.21
C CYS A 306 -7.94 -15.16 -15.62
N LYS A 307 -8.57 -16.01 -16.44
CA LYS A 307 -8.00 -17.27 -16.97
C LYS A 307 -7.57 -17.19 -18.43
N ASP A 308 -7.83 -16.07 -19.09
CA ASP A 308 -7.49 -15.83 -20.50
C ASP A 308 -5.98 -15.59 -20.64
N PRO A 309 -5.22 -16.54 -21.25
CA PRO A 309 -3.77 -16.39 -21.41
C PRO A 309 -3.40 -15.34 -22.46
N ASP A 310 -4.23 -15.12 -23.49
CA ASP A 310 -3.95 -14.18 -24.56
C ASP A 310 -4.12 -12.75 -24.04
N LEU A 311 -5.18 -12.52 -23.26
CA LEU A 311 -5.37 -11.25 -22.56
C LEU A 311 -4.20 -10.98 -21.61
N TRP A 312 -3.79 -11.96 -20.80
CA TRP A 312 -2.62 -11.78 -19.93
C TRP A 312 -1.34 -11.49 -20.70
N THR A 313 -1.15 -12.13 -21.86
CA THR A 313 -0.01 -11.88 -22.74
C THR A 313 -0.01 -10.44 -23.25
N ALA A 314 -1.16 -9.94 -23.72
CA ALA A 314 -1.32 -8.55 -24.17
C ALA A 314 -1.17 -7.52 -23.03
N SER A 315 -1.46 -7.93 -21.79
CA SER A 315 -1.39 -7.09 -20.60
C SER A 315 -0.04 -7.13 -19.87
N PHE A 316 0.87 -8.02 -20.25
CA PHE A 316 2.05 -8.34 -19.45
C PHE A 316 3.13 -7.26 -19.54
N PRO A 317 3.62 -6.69 -18.42
CA PRO A 317 4.77 -5.78 -18.43
C PRO A 317 6.00 -6.42 -19.07
N TRP A 318 6.74 -5.68 -19.89
CA TRP A 318 7.78 -6.22 -20.77
C TRP A 318 8.87 -7.02 -20.04
N GLU A 319 9.27 -6.57 -18.86
CA GLU A 319 10.32 -7.19 -18.04
C GLU A 319 9.76 -7.92 -16.82
N GLY A 320 8.44 -7.99 -16.69
CA GLY A 320 7.75 -8.86 -15.75
C GLY A 320 7.06 -8.20 -14.57
N ILE A 321 6.64 -9.06 -13.65
CA ILE A 321 5.84 -8.70 -12.47
C ILE A 321 6.52 -9.22 -11.21
N GLY A 322 6.76 -8.33 -10.25
CA GLY A 322 7.22 -8.65 -8.91
C GLY A 322 6.07 -8.68 -7.90
N PHE A 323 5.94 -9.78 -7.16
CA PHE A 323 5.05 -9.95 -6.01
C PHE A 323 5.86 -9.92 -4.72
N TYR A 324 5.51 -9.00 -3.81
CA TYR A 324 6.18 -8.81 -2.52
C TYR A 324 5.15 -8.98 -1.41
N HIS A 325 5.15 -10.13 -0.73
CA HIS A 325 4.04 -10.51 0.16
C HIS A 325 4.47 -11.35 1.37
N GLY A 326 3.59 -11.46 2.36
CA GLY A 326 3.82 -12.18 3.61
C GLY A 326 3.75 -13.71 3.53
N GLY A 327 3.50 -14.27 2.35
CA GLY A 327 3.27 -15.71 2.18
C GLY A 327 2.08 -16.20 3.02
N SER A 328 2.23 -17.33 3.69
CA SER A 328 1.18 -17.95 4.51
C SER A 328 0.74 -17.13 5.73
N GLU A 329 1.53 -16.13 6.16
CA GLU A 329 1.18 -15.25 7.28
C GLU A 329 0.20 -14.14 6.89
N GLU A 330 0.00 -13.94 5.58
CA GLU A 330 -0.88 -12.93 5.01
C GLU A 330 -2.16 -13.57 4.46
N LEU A 331 -3.30 -12.93 4.70
CA LEU A 331 -4.61 -13.41 4.23
C LEU A 331 -4.62 -13.64 2.71
N PHE A 332 -3.98 -12.77 1.93
CA PHE A 332 -3.94 -12.88 0.47
C PHE A 332 -2.87 -13.85 -0.06
N GLY A 333 -1.93 -14.31 0.76
CA GLY A 333 -0.73 -15.06 0.31
C GLY A 333 -1.01 -16.18 -0.68
N PRO A 334 -1.79 -17.21 -0.32
CA PRO A 334 -2.15 -18.28 -1.27
C PRO A 334 -2.86 -17.85 -2.57
N GLU A 335 -3.61 -16.74 -2.59
CA GLU A 335 -4.19 -16.22 -3.85
C GLU A 335 -3.14 -15.48 -4.69
N ILE A 336 -2.20 -14.80 -4.04
CA ILE A 336 -1.03 -14.19 -4.69
C ILE A 336 -0.17 -15.29 -5.32
N GLU A 337 0.11 -16.38 -4.60
CA GLU A 337 0.88 -17.53 -5.11
C GLU A 337 0.17 -18.25 -6.26
N ARG A 338 -1.16 -18.32 -6.22
CA ARG A 338 -1.96 -18.90 -7.31
C ARG A 338 -1.88 -18.04 -8.57
N LEU A 339 -2.02 -16.72 -8.43
CA LEU A 339 -1.89 -15.79 -9.55
C LEU A 339 -0.46 -15.79 -10.11
N SER A 340 0.55 -15.71 -9.23
CA SER A 340 1.97 -15.77 -9.58
C SER A 340 2.31 -17.01 -10.42
N ARG A 341 1.86 -18.21 -10.01
CA ARG A 341 2.02 -19.46 -10.78
C ARG A 341 1.28 -19.47 -12.12
N ARG A 342 0.18 -18.73 -12.26
CA ARG A 342 -0.51 -18.59 -13.55
C ARG A 342 0.27 -17.68 -14.48
N LEU A 343 0.68 -16.53 -13.97
CA LEU A 343 1.40 -15.51 -14.72
C LEU A 343 2.82 -15.92 -15.10
N SER A 344 3.45 -16.83 -14.35
CA SER A 344 4.75 -17.40 -14.70
C SER A 344 4.72 -18.23 -16.00
N LYS A 345 3.52 -18.61 -16.49
CA LYS A 345 3.34 -19.25 -17.79
C LYS A 345 3.29 -18.25 -18.95
N VAL A 346 3.08 -16.97 -18.65
CA VAL A 346 2.94 -15.88 -19.62
C VAL A 346 4.26 -15.12 -19.77
N GLY A 347 4.94 -14.83 -18.66
CA GLY A 347 6.22 -14.15 -18.68
C GLY A 347 6.95 -14.20 -17.35
N ARG A 348 7.97 -13.34 -17.21
CA ARG A 348 8.84 -13.30 -16.01
C ARG A 348 8.04 -12.88 -14.77
N VAL A 349 8.05 -13.73 -13.76
CA VAL A 349 7.45 -13.44 -12.45
C VAL A 349 8.51 -13.57 -11.35
N ILE A 350 8.60 -12.56 -10.49
CA ILE A 350 9.44 -12.55 -9.29
C ILE A 350 8.50 -12.64 -8.08
N SER A 351 8.74 -13.59 -7.17
CA SER A 351 7.93 -13.73 -5.95
C SER A 351 8.85 -13.70 -4.73
N ARG A 352 8.76 -12.64 -3.93
CA ARG A 352 9.56 -12.47 -2.70
C ARG A 352 8.64 -12.55 -1.49
N VAL A 353 8.90 -13.56 -0.65
CA VAL A 353 8.14 -13.85 0.57
C VAL A 353 8.94 -13.46 1.80
N ASP A 354 8.35 -12.66 2.69
CA ASP A 354 9.04 -12.16 3.90
C ASP A 354 8.39 -12.56 5.23
N SER A 355 7.36 -13.42 5.20
CA SER A 355 6.64 -13.94 6.39
C SER A 355 6.14 -12.85 7.34
N ASN A 356 5.89 -11.64 6.83
CA ASN A 356 5.28 -10.56 7.60
C ASN A 356 3.78 -10.45 7.34
N VAL A 357 3.12 -9.53 8.03
CA VAL A 357 1.70 -9.22 7.83
C VAL A 357 1.48 -8.44 6.53
N HIS A 358 0.21 -8.27 6.15
CA HIS A 358 -0.18 -7.55 4.95
C HIS A 358 0.47 -6.16 4.82
N ALA A 359 0.92 -5.82 3.60
CA ALA A 359 1.52 -4.53 3.25
C ALA A 359 2.70 -4.12 4.17
N TRP A 360 3.49 -5.10 4.62
CA TRP A 360 4.62 -4.88 5.52
C TRP A 360 5.59 -3.75 5.12
N PRO A 361 5.95 -3.53 3.84
CA PRO A 361 6.85 -2.43 3.47
C PRO A 361 6.34 -1.04 3.90
N VAL A 362 5.03 -0.86 3.93
CA VAL A 362 4.37 0.37 4.41
C VAL A 362 4.30 0.35 5.93
N ALA A 363 3.82 -0.75 6.54
CA ALA A 363 3.69 -0.88 7.99
C ALA A 363 5.04 -0.74 8.72
N ALA A 364 6.12 -1.26 8.14
CA ALA A 364 7.47 -1.19 8.67
C ALA A 364 7.94 0.25 8.90
N MET A 365 7.46 1.24 8.13
CA MET A 365 7.80 2.66 8.34
C MET A 365 7.38 3.17 9.73
N PHE A 366 6.36 2.53 10.31
CA PHE A 366 5.83 2.88 11.62
C PHE A 366 6.23 1.89 12.71
N LEU A 367 6.41 0.61 12.36
CA LEU A 367 6.54 -0.48 13.33
C LEU A 367 7.97 -1.01 13.49
N GLU A 368 8.84 -0.87 12.49
CA GLU A 368 10.14 -1.51 12.50
C GLU A 368 11.23 -0.54 12.99
N PRO A 369 11.87 -0.79 14.15
CA PRO A 369 12.90 0.11 14.69
C PRO A 369 14.19 0.11 13.87
N SER A 370 14.55 -1.00 13.21
CA SER A 370 15.76 -1.07 12.40
C SER A 370 15.60 -0.36 11.07
N ALA A 371 16.41 0.68 10.83
CA ALA A 371 16.44 1.38 9.54
C ALA A 371 16.75 0.44 8.36
N ARG A 372 17.61 -0.56 8.57
CA ARG A 372 17.93 -1.59 7.58
C ARG A 372 16.69 -2.43 7.24
N LYS A 373 15.96 -2.91 8.25
CA LYS A 373 14.75 -3.73 8.02
C LYS A 373 13.62 -2.93 7.38
N ARG A 374 13.42 -1.64 7.75
CA ARG A 374 12.49 -0.73 7.06
C ARG A 374 12.74 -0.61 5.57
N ARG A 375 14.02 -0.62 5.18
CA ARG A 375 14.43 -0.48 3.77
C ARG A 375 14.54 -1.80 3.02
N LYS A 376 14.44 -2.95 3.68
CA LYS A 376 14.74 -4.25 3.07
C LYS A 376 13.89 -4.51 1.83
N THR A 377 12.56 -4.51 1.95
CA THR A 377 11.69 -4.80 0.80
C THR A 377 11.72 -3.69 -0.25
N LEU A 378 11.94 -2.44 0.17
CA LEU A 378 12.17 -1.32 -0.76
C LEU A 378 13.44 -1.53 -1.58
N LEU A 379 14.51 -2.07 -0.99
CA LEU A 379 15.75 -2.41 -1.67
C LEU A 379 15.52 -3.57 -2.64
N ASP A 380 14.87 -4.65 -2.18
CA ASP A 380 14.53 -5.79 -3.03
C ASP A 380 13.71 -5.35 -4.27
N MET A 381 12.65 -4.55 -4.07
CA MET A 381 11.85 -3.97 -5.16
C MET A 381 12.69 -3.10 -6.09
N SER A 382 13.55 -2.25 -5.54
CA SER A 382 14.36 -1.33 -6.34
C SER A 382 15.44 -2.06 -7.15
N ILE A 383 15.97 -3.19 -6.65
CA ILE A 383 16.89 -4.06 -7.39
C ILE A 383 16.17 -4.70 -8.57
N ASP A 384 14.97 -5.25 -8.35
CA ASP A 384 14.16 -5.85 -9.42
C ASP A 384 13.80 -4.80 -10.48
N ILE A 385 13.45 -3.58 -10.06
CA ILE A 385 13.20 -2.43 -10.96
C ILE A 385 14.45 -2.06 -11.75
N ALA A 386 15.61 -1.98 -11.11
CA ALA A 386 16.85 -1.63 -11.80
C ALA A 386 17.22 -2.68 -12.85
N ALA A 387 17.05 -3.97 -12.52
CA ALA A 387 17.25 -5.07 -13.45
C ALA A 387 16.31 -5.01 -14.66
N ALA A 388 15.05 -4.61 -14.45
CA ALA A 388 14.07 -4.44 -15.53
C ALA A 388 14.36 -3.20 -16.39
N VAL A 389 14.70 -2.05 -15.79
CA VAL A 389 14.84 -0.79 -16.53
C VAL A 389 16.20 -0.67 -17.23
N ASN A 390 17.28 -1.15 -16.62
CA ASN A 390 18.65 -0.95 -17.09
C ASN A 390 19.36 -2.25 -17.54
N GLY A 391 18.73 -3.42 -17.36
CA GLY A 391 19.40 -4.72 -17.46
C GLY A 391 20.03 -5.16 -16.13
N PRO A 392 20.47 -6.43 -16.01
CA PRO A 392 21.07 -6.95 -14.77
C PRO A 392 22.32 -6.14 -14.39
N ILE A 393 22.40 -5.76 -13.10
CA ILE A 393 23.52 -5.02 -12.49
C ILE A 393 24.72 -5.94 -12.29
#